data_AF-A0A7R9CFL2-F1
#
_entry.id   AF-A0A7R9CFL2-F1
#
_cell.length_a   1.000
_cell.length_b   1.000
_cell.length_c   1.000
_cell.angle_alpha   90.00
_cell.angle_beta   90.00
_cell.angle_gamma   90.00
#
_symmetry.space_group_name_H-M   'P 1'
#
loop_
_entity.id
_entity.type
_entity.pdbx_description
1 polymer ?
#
loop_
_entity_poly.entity_id
_entity_poly.type
_entity_poly.pdbx_seq_one_letter_code
_entity_poly.pdbx_strand_id
1 'polypeptide(L)' 'MAYLIYQACGLGGEASKLKTNNLTHESILGGSRSYLGEYPFMLALEDQTHQFCGASAIGKSWAITAAHCLTGFKDRFGLN' A
#
# COMPACT_ATOMS: atom_id res chain seq x y z
N MET A 1 -0.57 -18.66 -8.96
CA MET A 1 -1.38 -17.86 -9.90
C MET A 1 -1.63 -16.51 -9.23
N ALA A 2 -1.03 -15.46 -9.78
CA ALA A 2 -0.72 -14.20 -9.13
C ALA A 2 -1.92 -13.24 -9.05
N TYR A 3 -2.95 -13.60 -8.30
CA TYR A 3 -4.17 -12.78 -8.19
C TYR A 3 -4.13 -11.71 -7.09
N LEU A 4 -3.12 -11.73 -6.20
CA LEU A 4 -3.03 -10.81 -5.05
C LEU A 4 -2.16 -9.56 -5.28
N ILE A 5 -1.50 -9.43 -6.43
CA ILE A 5 -0.92 -8.14 -6.87
C ILE A 5 -1.95 -7.27 -7.62
N TYR A 6 -3.17 -7.78 -7.86
CA TYR A 6 -4.23 -7.07 -8.58
C TYR A 6 -5.18 -6.25 -7.72
N GLN A 7 -5.11 -6.37 -6.38
CA GLN A 7 -5.69 -5.32 -5.54
C GLN A 7 -4.67 -4.19 -5.44
N ALA A 8 -4.62 -3.40 -6.51
CA ALA A 8 -4.41 -1.98 -6.30
C ALA A 8 -5.44 -1.54 -5.26
N CYS A 9 -5.02 -0.77 -4.26
CA CYS A 9 -5.93 0.13 -3.55
C CYS A 9 -6.57 1.04 -4.62
N GLY A 10 -7.65 0.57 -5.24
CA GLY A 10 -8.12 1.11 -6.52
C GLY A 10 -9.25 0.32 -7.20
N LEU A 11 -9.70 -0.82 -6.67
CA LEU A 11 -10.94 -1.43 -7.14
C LEU A 11 -12.14 -0.75 -6.47
N GLY A 12 -12.75 0.21 -7.17
CA GLY A 12 -14.12 0.65 -6.88
C GLY A 12 -14.29 2.11 -6.49
N GLY A 13 -13.60 3.02 -7.16
CA GLY A 13 -13.99 4.41 -7.21
C GLY A 13 -13.24 5.09 -8.33
N GLU A 14 -13.97 5.71 -9.25
CA GLU A 14 -13.57 7.02 -9.75
C GLU A 14 -12.97 7.73 -8.53
N ALA A 15 -11.81 8.37 -8.65
CA ALA A 15 -11.40 9.34 -7.65
C ALA A 15 -12.48 10.42 -7.67
N SER A 16 -13.56 10.13 -6.94
CA SER A 16 -14.72 10.95 -6.73
C SER A 16 -14.11 12.01 -5.88
N LYS A 17 -13.60 13.03 -6.56
CA LYS A 17 -13.57 14.42 -6.16
C LYS A 17 -14.28 14.51 -4.83
N LEU A 18 -13.55 14.25 -3.74
CA LEU A 18 -14.14 14.27 -2.44
C LEU A 18 -14.33 15.75 -2.22
N LYS A 19 -15.53 16.23 -2.54
CA LYS A 19 -16.02 17.53 -2.12
C LYS A 19 -16.14 17.44 -0.59
N THR A 20 -15.01 17.48 0.10
CA THR A 20 -14.97 17.89 1.49
C THR A 20 -14.57 19.35 1.47
N ASN A 21 -15.41 20.16 2.07
CA ASN A 21 -15.14 21.58 2.23
C ASN A 21 -13.83 21.71 3.01
N ASN A 22 -12.80 22.15 2.29
CA ASN A 22 -11.58 22.73 2.81
C ASN A 22 -10.69 21.80 3.67
N LEU A 23 -10.04 20.84 3.00
CA LEU A 23 -8.64 20.40 3.13
C LEU A 23 -8.54 19.01 2.46
N THR A 24 -8.22 18.98 1.16
CA THR A 24 -7.73 17.76 0.53
C THR A 24 -6.34 17.51 1.10
N HIS A 25 -6.24 16.66 2.13
CA HIS A 25 -4.94 16.19 2.59
C HIS A 25 -4.33 15.41 1.43
N GLU A 26 -3.42 16.05 0.68
CA GLU A 26 -2.60 15.37 -0.31
C GLU A 26 -1.92 14.21 0.41
N SER A 27 -2.26 12.98 0.06
CA SER A 27 -1.72 11.79 0.75
C SER A 27 -0.22 11.63 0.53
N ILE A 28 0.38 12.44 -0.36
CA ILE A 28 1.81 12.66 -0.55
C ILE A 28 1.99 14.13 -0.97
N LEU A 29 2.71 14.93 -0.18
CA LEU A 29 2.94 16.35 -0.48
C LEU A 29 3.73 16.55 -1.77
N GLY A 30 3.18 17.32 -2.71
CA GLY A 30 3.81 17.56 -4.01
C GLY A 30 3.82 16.34 -4.95
N GLY A 31 3.07 15.29 -4.61
CA GLY A 31 2.93 14.10 -5.43
C GLY A 31 1.88 14.26 -6.54
N SER A 32 1.87 13.30 -7.46
CA SER A 32 0.83 13.12 -8.48
C SER A 32 0.26 11.70 -8.41
N ARG A 33 -0.93 11.50 -8.99
CA ARG A 33 -1.51 10.16 -9.13
C ARG A 33 -0.60 9.30 -10.01
N SER A 34 -0.35 8.07 -9.57
CA SER A 34 0.32 7.06 -10.38
C SER A 34 -0.65 6.31 -11.29
N TYR A 35 -0.15 5.82 -12.42
CA TYR A 35 -0.83 4.87 -13.28
C TYR A 35 -0.69 3.43 -12.74
N LEU A 36 -1.63 2.57 -13.11
CA LEU A 36 -1.55 1.15 -12.78
C LEU A 36 -0.27 0.56 -13.37
N GLY A 37 0.53 -0.08 -12.50
CA GLY A 37 1.80 -0.70 -12.88
C GLY A 37 2.96 0.27 -13.14
N GLU A 38 2.80 1.57 -12.87
CA GLU A 38 3.90 2.56 -13.03
C GLU A 38 5.07 2.27 -12.07
N TYR A 39 4.75 1.81 -10.86
CA TYR A 39 5.71 1.40 -9.84
C TYR A 39 5.46 -0.07 -9.48
N PRO A 40 5.85 -1.03 -10.34
CA PRO A 40 5.49 -2.44 -10.19
C PRO A 40 6.16 -3.11 -8.98
N PHE A 41 7.17 -2.46 -8.40
CA PHE A 41 7.84 -2.90 -7.19
C PHE A 41 7.18 -2.37 -5.91
N MET A 42 6.20 -1.46 -5.99
CA MET A 42 5.54 -0.88 -4.82
C MET A 42 4.57 -1.90 -4.20
N LEU A 43 4.70 -2.13 -2.90
CA LEU A 43 3.86 -3.04 -2.13
C LEU A 43 3.20 -2.29 -0.96
N ALA A 44 1.94 -2.62 -0.69
CA ALA A 44 1.20 -2.17 0.49
C ALA A 44 1.34 -3.23 1.59
N LEU A 45 1.70 -2.80 2.81
CA LEU A 45 1.57 -3.63 4.00
C LEU A 45 0.22 -3.29 4.65
N GLU A 46 -0.66 -4.28 4.69
CA GLU A 46 -2.05 -4.13 5.10
C GLU A 46 -2.39 -5.00 6.31
N ASP A 47 -3.23 -4.48 7.18
CA ASP A 47 -3.90 -5.22 8.24
C ASP A 47 -5.41 -5.23 7.96
N GLN A 48 -5.96 -6.41 7.65
CA GLN A 48 -7.31 -6.62 7.12
C GLN A 48 -7.60 -5.85 5.83
N THR A 49 -7.88 -4.55 5.95
CA THR A 49 -8.17 -3.63 4.83
C THR A 49 -7.51 -2.27 5.01
N HIS A 50 -6.60 -2.13 5.97
CA HIS A 50 -5.94 -0.87 6.29
C HIS A 50 -4.45 -0.94 5.96
N GLN A 51 -4.02 -0.16 4.96
CA GLN A 51 -2.61 0.02 4.66
C GLN A 51 -1.93 0.86 5.74
N PHE A 52 -0.98 0.27 6.46
CA PHE A 52 -0.25 0.92 7.55
C PHE A 52 1.21 1.27 7.20
N CYS A 53 1.81 0.56 6.22
CA CYS A 53 3.18 0.81 5.76
C CYS A 53 3.33 0.49 4.26
N GLY A 54 4.45 0.92 3.68
CA GLY A 54 4.88 0.52 2.35
C GLY A 54 6.04 -0.47 2.37
N ALA A 55 6.26 -1.14 1.24
CA ALA A 55 7.42 -1.98 1.00
C ALA A 55 7.83 -1.94 -0.48
N SER A 56 9.01 -2.47 -0.80
CA SER A 56 9.52 -2.57 -2.17
C SER A 56 9.94 -4.00 -2.49
N ALA A 57 9.44 -4.54 -3.61
CA ALA A 57 9.86 -5.84 -4.12
C ALA A 57 11.30 -5.77 -4.65
N ILE A 58 12.15 -6.68 -4.17
CA ILE A 58 13.57 -6.80 -4.60
C ILE A 58 13.84 -8.15 -5.26
N GLY A 59 12.83 -9.02 -5.35
CA GLY A 59 12.91 -10.30 -6.03
C GLY A 59 11.55 -11.00 -6.05
N LYS A 60 11.49 -12.20 -6.64
CA LYS A 60 10.25 -12.97 -6.79
C LYS A 60 9.58 -13.34 -5.46
N SER A 61 10.36 -13.43 -4.39
CA SER A 61 9.90 -13.83 -3.05
C SER A 61 10.54 -12.98 -1.95
N TRP A 62 11.07 -11.80 -2.32
CA TRP A 62 11.82 -10.94 -1.42
C TRP A 62 11.33 -9.50 -1.54
N ALA A 63 11.08 -8.87 -0.41
CA ALA A 63 10.72 -7.46 -0.30
C ALA A 63 11.49 -6.82 0.86
N ILE A 64 11.69 -5.51 0.78
CA ILE A 64 12.31 -4.70 1.82
C ILE A 64 11.31 -3.66 2.34
N THR A 65 11.34 -3.41 3.65
CA THR A 65 10.52 -2.40 4.34
C THR A 65 11.29 -1.84 5.55
N ALA A 66 10.77 -0.81 6.19
CA ALA A 66 11.35 -0.28 7.41
C ALA A 66 11.15 -1.27 8.58
N ALA A 67 12.18 -1.43 9.42
CA ALA A 67 12.13 -2.39 10.54
C ALA A 67 10.95 -2.13 11.50
N HIS A 68 10.59 -0.86 11.74
CA HIS A 68 9.49 -0.51 12.63
C HIS A 68 8.12 -0.94 12.10
N CYS A 69 7.96 -1.12 10.78
CA CYS A 69 6.73 -1.65 10.18
C CYS A 69 6.48 -3.12 10.56
N LEU A 70 7.51 -3.82 11.07
CA LEU A 70 7.43 -5.21 11.51
C LEU A 70 7.30 -5.34 13.03
N THR A 71 7.05 -4.24 13.75
CA THR A 71 6.81 -4.32 15.21
C THR A 71 5.53 -5.11 15.48
N GLY A 72 5.62 -6.17 16.30
CA GLY A 72 4.51 -7.10 16.54
C GLY A 72 4.21 -8.04 15.38
N PHE A 73 5.08 -8.12 14.36
CA PHE A 73 4.94 -9.06 13.24
C PHE A 73 4.89 -10.52 13.71
N LYS A 74 5.66 -10.91 14.75
CA LYS A 74 5.58 -12.25 15.32
C LYS A 74 4.17 -12.58 15.80
N ASP A 75 3.53 -11.63 16.48
CA ASP A 75 2.17 -11.79 16.99
C ASP A 75 1.14 -11.77 15.85
N ARG A 76 1.32 -10.87 14.87
CA ARG A 76 0.43 -10.73 13.70
C ARG A 76 0.48 -11.91 12.73
N PHE A 77 1.61 -12.60 12.64
CA PHE A 77 1.81 -13.75 11.73
C PHE A 77 1.84 -15.09 12.47
N GLY A 78 1.56 -15.12 13.78
CA GLY A 78 1.48 -16.35 14.57
C GLY A 78 2.77 -17.15 14.61
N LEU A 79 3.91 -16.48 14.51
CA LEU A 79 5.23 -17.11 14.52
C LEU A 79 5.71 -17.20 15.98
N ASN A 80 5.41 -18.32 16.65
CA ASN A 80 6.01 -18.72 17.93
C ASN A 80 7.39 -19.33 17.68
#